data_AF-A0A9X5X8M9-F1
#
_entry.id   AF-A0A9X5X8M9-F1
#
_cell.length_a   1.000
_cell.length_b   1.000
_cell.length_c   1.000
_cell.angle_alpha   90.00
_cell.angle_beta   90.00
_cell.angle_gamma   90.00
#
_symmetry.space_group_name_H-M   'P 1'
#
loop_
_entity.id
_entity.type
_entity.pdbx_description
1 polymer ?
#
loop_
_entity_poly.entity_id
_entity_poly.type
_entity_poly.pdbx_seq_one_letter_code
_entity_poly.pdbx_strand_id
1 'polypeptide(L)' 'GMDSPTPDLANMGERMGGGLVAGLFLKEFVGEGITWAHLDIAGPAFNESGPFGYTPKGGTGSAVRTLVRLAELTAAGDLG' A
#
# COMPACT_ATOMS: atom_id res chain seq x y z
N GLY A 1 -2.24 1.32 -19.81
CA GLY A 1 -2.70 0.41 -18.73
C GLY A 1 -3.82 1.00 -17.89
N MET A 2 -3.92 2.33 -17.79
CA MET A 2 -5.09 3.03 -17.24
C MET A 2 -5.86 3.81 -18.33
N ASP A 3 -5.47 3.64 -19.59
CA ASP A 3 -6.09 4.28 -20.75
C ASP A 3 -7.49 3.72 -20.95
N SER A 4 -8.46 4.62 -21.05
CA SER A 4 -9.86 4.29 -21.26
C SER A 4 -10.48 5.26 -22.27
N PRO A 5 -11.27 4.76 -23.24
CA PRO A 5 -12.00 5.64 -24.17
C PRO A 5 -13.02 6.52 -23.46
N THR A 6 -13.58 6.04 -22.35
CA THR A 6 -14.50 6.73 -21.41
C THR A 6 -14.66 5.81 -20.21
N PRO A 7 -14.42 6.22 -18.94
CA PRO A 7 -14.08 7.55 -18.39
C PRO A 7 -12.57 7.90 -18.45
N ASP A 8 -12.15 9.03 -17.87
CA ASP A 8 -10.76 9.56 -17.92
C ASP A 8 -9.67 8.57 -17.48
N LEU A 9 -9.99 7.66 -16.54
CA LEU A 9 -9.07 6.65 -16.04
C LEU A 9 -9.78 5.30 -15.86
N ALA A 10 -9.15 4.24 -16.35
CA ALA A 10 -9.59 2.87 -16.04
C ALA A 10 -9.15 2.48 -14.62
N ASN A 11 -10.07 1.93 -13.83
CA ASN A 11 -9.78 1.39 -12.49
C ASN A 11 -9.12 0.00 -12.52
N MET A 12 -9.03 -0.63 -13.69
CA MET A 12 -8.35 -1.91 -13.90
C MET A 12 -7.57 -1.88 -15.22
N GLY A 13 -6.32 -2.32 -15.16
CA GLY A 13 -5.47 -2.53 -16.34
C GLY A 13 -5.34 -4.00 -16.71
N GLU A 14 -4.25 -4.34 -17.39
CA GLU A 14 -3.92 -5.74 -17.72
C GLU A 14 -3.71 -6.59 -16.45
N ARG A 15 -3.94 -7.91 -16.57
CA ARG A 15 -3.91 -8.85 -15.43
C ARG A 15 -2.56 -8.90 -14.70
N MET A 16 -1.46 -8.62 -15.40
CA MET A 16 -0.11 -8.61 -14.82
C MET A 16 0.24 -7.21 -14.30
N GLY A 17 0.76 -7.13 -13.08
CA GLY A 17 1.17 -5.85 -12.47
C GLY A 17 0.07 -5.07 -11.75
N GLY A 18 -1.03 -5.74 -11.36
CA GLY A 18 -2.19 -5.10 -10.72
C GLY A 18 -1.88 -4.19 -9.53
N GLY A 19 -0.96 -4.58 -8.64
CA GLY A 19 -0.55 -3.72 -7.51
C GLY A 19 0.16 -2.43 -7.92
N LEU A 20 1.01 -2.48 -8.96
CA LEU A 20 1.67 -1.29 -9.48
C LEU A 20 0.69 -0.36 -10.19
N VAL A 21 -0.22 -0.92 -10.99
CA VAL A 21 -1.27 -0.15 -11.68
C VAL A 21 -2.23 0.49 -10.66
N ALA A 22 -2.62 -0.23 -9.61
CA ALA A 22 -3.45 0.32 -8.53
C ALA A 22 -2.74 1.47 -7.80
N GLY A 23 -1.45 1.33 -7.50
CA GLY A 23 -0.65 2.40 -6.90
C GLY A 23 -0.58 3.66 -7.79
N LEU A 24 -0.39 3.49 -9.10
CA LEU A 24 -0.41 4.60 -10.05
C LEU A 24 -1.78 5.26 -10.14
N PHE A 25 -2.86 4.47 -10.17
CA PHE A 25 -4.22 4.98 -10.16
C PHE A 25 -4.47 5.89 -8.94
N LEU A 26 -4.05 5.45 -7.74
CA LEU A 26 -4.20 6.25 -6.51
C LEU A 26 -3.39 7.56 -6.56
N LYS A 27 -2.23 7.55 -7.22
CA LYS A 27 -1.37 8.74 -7.34
C LYS A 27 -2.04 9.88 -8.10
N GLU A 28 -2.92 9.60 -9.05
CA GLU A 28 -3.64 10.63 -9.83
C GLU A 28 -4.54 11.52 -8.96
N PHE A 29 -4.84 11.10 -7.73
CA PHE A 29 -5.65 11.86 -6.77
C PHE A 29 -4.82 12.59 -5.71
N VAL A 30 -3.48 12.51 -5.78
CA VAL A 30 -2.57 13.20 -4.87
C VAL A 30 -2.24 14.57 -5.42
N GLY A 31 -2.55 15.63 -4.66
CA GLY A 31 -2.27 17.00 -5.06
C GLY A 31 -0.77 17.29 -5.21
N GLU A 32 -0.45 18.31 -6.00
CA GLU A 32 0.93 18.74 -6.23
C GLU A 32 1.63 19.13 -4.93
N GLY A 33 2.91 18.77 -4.79
CA GLY A 33 3.73 19.08 -3.62
C GLY A 33 3.45 18.24 -2.37
N ILE A 34 2.50 17.29 -2.42
CA ILE A 34 2.23 16.38 -1.29
C ILE A 34 3.19 15.18 -1.34
N THR A 35 4.04 15.06 -0.32
CA THR A 35 4.83 13.82 -0.09
C THR A 35 3.88 12.67 0.22
N TRP A 36 3.91 11.63 -0.60
CA TRP A 36 2.94 10.53 -0.54
C TRP A 36 3.58 9.17 -0.73
N ALA A 37 3.02 8.18 -0.03
CA ALA A 37 3.35 6.77 -0.18
C ALA A 37 2.08 5.91 -0.13
N HIS A 38 2.06 4.85 -0.93
CA HIS A 38 1.06 3.79 -0.87
C HIS A 38 1.72 2.49 -0.41
N LEU A 39 1.07 1.79 0.50
CA LEU A 39 1.49 0.48 0.99
C LEU A 39 0.39 -0.55 0.68
N ASP A 40 0.65 -1.41 -0.29
CA ASP A 40 -0.20 -2.56 -0.59
C ASP A 40 0.13 -3.71 0.38
N ILE A 41 -0.83 -4.06 1.23
CA ILE A 41 -0.67 -5.10 2.27
C ILE A 41 -1.58 -6.30 2.05
N ALA A 42 -2.24 -6.43 0.90
CA ALA A 42 -3.21 -7.51 0.68
C ALA A 42 -2.62 -8.90 0.95
N GLY A 43 -1.41 -9.15 0.46
CA GLY A 43 -0.68 -10.41 0.69
C GLY A 43 -0.35 -10.68 2.16
N PRO A 44 0.41 -9.82 2.85
CA PRO A 44 0.84 -10.10 4.21
C PRO A 44 -0.23 -9.86 5.29
N ALA A 45 -1.38 -9.25 4.99
CA ALA A 45 -2.40 -8.92 6.00
C ALA A 45 -3.04 -10.15 6.66
N PHE A 46 -3.06 -11.29 5.97
CA PHE A 46 -3.71 -12.51 6.44
C PHE A 46 -2.88 -13.76 6.14
N ASN A 47 -2.54 -14.51 7.19
CA ASN A 47 -1.80 -15.76 7.07
C ASN A 47 -2.78 -16.94 7.00
N GLU A 48 -2.99 -17.48 5.80
CA GLU A 48 -3.81 -18.68 5.60
C GLU A 48 -3.08 -19.98 5.99
N SER A 49 -1.75 -19.92 6.10
CA SER A 49 -0.88 -21.04 6.45
C SER A 49 -0.81 -21.27 7.97
N GLY A 50 0.11 -22.14 8.41
CA GLY A 50 0.40 -22.31 9.83
C GLY A 50 1.07 -21.08 10.46
N PRO A 51 0.99 -20.92 11.78
CA PRO A 51 1.73 -19.87 12.48
C PRO A 51 3.24 -20.08 12.36
N PHE A 52 4.00 -18.98 12.36
CA PHE A 52 5.47 -19.01 12.36
C PHE A 52 6.03 -17.78 13.06
N GLY A 53 7.12 -17.95 13.83
CA GLY A 53 7.69 -16.86 14.64
C GLY A 53 6.64 -16.22 15.56
N TYR A 54 6.46 -14.90 15.43
CA TYR A 54 5.42 -14.14 16.12
C TYR A 54 4.13 -13.96 15.30
N THR A 55 4.07 -14.51 14.08
CA THR A 55 2.94 -14.35 13.16
C THR A 55 1.92 -15.47 13.39
N PRO A 56 0.68 -15.16 13.80
CA PRO A 56 -0.36 -16.16 14.01
C PRO A 56 -0.93 -16.66 12.67
N LYS A 57 -1.77 -17.70 12.71
CA LYS A 57 -2.72 -17.98 11.63
C LYS A 57 -3.84 -16.93 11.66
N GLY A 58 -4.30 -16.48 10.51
CA GLY A 58 -5.31 -15.43 10.37
C GLY A 58 -4.70 -14.03 10.28
N GLY A 59 -5.38 -13.01 10.82
CA GLY A 59 -4.94 -11.61 10.75
C GLY A 59 -3.57 -11.40 11.38
N THR A 60 -2.65 -10.81 10.62
CA THR A 60 -1.23 -10.71 11.03
C THR A 60 -0.88 -9.38 11.72
N GLY A 61 -1.69 -8.34 11.51
CA GLY A 61 -1.35 -6.98 11.92
C GLY A 61 -0.14 -6.40 11.15
N SER A 62 0.12 -6.90 9.94
CA SER A 62 1.19 -6.39 9.08
C SER A 62 1.08 -4.86 8.91
N ALA A 63 2.24 -4.21 8.78
CA ALA A 63 2.43 -2.76 8.73
C ALA A 63 2.16 -1.96 10.02
N VAL A 64 1.46 -2.48 11.03
CA VAL A 64 1.17 -1.70 12.26
C VAL A 64 2.45 -1.19 12.93
N ARG A 65 3.41 -2.06 13.21
CA ARG A 65 4.69 -1.64 13.84
C ARG A 65 5.52 -0.72 12.95
N THR A 66 5.45 -0.90 11.63
CA THR A 66 6.12 -0.04 10.66
C THR A 66 5.56 1.38 10.73
N LEU A 67 4.24 1.53 10.71
CA LEU A 67 3.56 2.83 10.77
C LEU A 67 3.75 3.52 12.13
N VAL A 68 3.70 2.76 13.23
CA VAL A 68 4.00 3.29 14.57
C VAL A 68 5.43 3.82 14.60
N ARG A 69 6.40 3.04 14.12
CA ARG A 69 7.81 3.47 14.11
C ARG A 69 8.04 4.68 13.20
N LEU A 70 7.36 4.73 12.06
CA LEU A 70 7.40 5.89 11.16
C LEU A 70 6.91 7.15 11.90
N ALA A 71 5.76 7.07 12.57
CA ALA A 71 5.20 8.18 13.33
C ALA A 71 6.13 8.65 14.47
N GLU A 72 6.75 7.72 15.19
CA GLU A 72 7.75 8.04 16.22
C GLU A 72 8.95 8.81 15.64
N LEU A 73 9.51 8.33 14.51
CA LEU A 73 10.64 8.99 13.85
C LEU A 73 10.25 10.37 13.30
N THR A 74 9.05 10.51 12.74
CA THR A 74 8.52 11.81 12.30
C THR A 74 8.41 12.77 13.49
N ALA A 75 7.87 12.30 14.63
CA ALA A 75 7.72 13.12 15.81
C ALA A 75 9.06 13.55 16.43
N ALA A 76 10.09 12.70 16.30
CA ALA A 76 11.46 13.02 16.73
C ALA A 76 12.20 13.99 15.78
N GLY A 77 11.69 14.20 14.57
CA GLY A 77 12.40 14.96 13.52
C GLY A 77 13.51 14.16 12.83
N ASP A 78 13.49 12.83 12.98
CA ASP A 78 14.49 11.92 12.41
C ASP A 78 14.22 11.57 10.94
N LEU A 79 13.06 12.00 10.41
CA LEU A 79 12.70 11.91 9.00
C LEU A 79 12.70 13.31 8.43
N GLY A 80 13.70 13.60 7.60
CA GLY A 80 13.86 14.88 6.90
C GLY A 80 12.80 15.12 5.83
#